data_AF-A0A9X6UIK8-F1
#
_entry.id   AF-A0A9X6UIK8-F1
#
_cell.length_a   1.000
_cell.length_b   1.000
_cell.length_c   1.000
_cell.angle_alpha   90.00
_cell.angle_beta   90.00
_cell.angle_gamma   90.00
#
_symmetry.space_group_name_H-M   'P 1'
#
loop_
_entity.id
_entity.type
_entity.pdbx_description
1 polymer ?
#
loop_
_entity_poly.entity_id
_entity_poly.type
_entity_poly.pdbx_seq_one_letter_code
_entity_poly.pdbx_strand_id
1 'polypeptide(L)'
;MTNIDKLVTLTWDIFNMSGDYHDFKILQLNTGGSFTGKFSGRDINGLYNENSGNITFEYIPSVIYKVEFNGYIFIDSTNSDMFTMAGLYKIVSIQMVPKTGNENAFFAQINL
;
A
#
# COMPACT_ATOMS: atom_id res chain seq x y z
N MET A 1 -16.75 0.90 -8.28
CA MET A 1 -16.37 1.41 -6.95
C MET A 1 -15.83 0.24 -6.17
N THR A 2 -14.57 0.33 -5.72
CA THR A 2 -13.94 -0.74 -4.95
C THR A 2 -14.17 -0.41 -3.47
N ASN A 3 -15.12 -1.06 -2.81
CA ASN A 3 -15.31 -0.89 -1.37
C ASN A 3 -14.36 -1.84 -0.64
N ILE A 4 -13.48 -1.30 0.20
CA ILE A 4 -12.46 -2.06 0.94
C ILE A 4 -12.75 -2.14 2.45
N ASP A 5 -13.95 -1.76 2.91
CA ASP A 5 -14.28 -1.72 4.33
C ASP A 5 -14.10 -3.08 5.00
N LYS A 6 -14.44 -4.16 4.26
CA LYS A 6 -14.24 -5.55 4.69
C LYS A 6 -12.77 -5.96 4.83
N LEU A 7 -11.85 -5.20 4.24
CA LEU A 7 -10.41 -5.46 4.24
C LEU A 7 -9.71 -4.74 5.39
N VAL A 8 -10.38 -3.80 6.05
CA VAL A 8 -9.89 -3.14 7.25
C VAL A 8 -9.66 -4.19 8.32
N THR A 9 -8.51 -4.11 8.98
CA THR A 9 -7.99 -5.06 9.97
C THR A 9 -7.48 -6.40 9.43
N LEU A 10 -7.57 -6.66 8.12
CA LEU A 10 -6.92 -7.81 7.50
C LEU A 10 -5.45 -7.50 7.16
N THR A 11 -4.60 -8.52 7.27
CA THR A 11 -3.19 -8.44 6.87
C THR A 11 -3.05 -8.88 5.44
N TRP A 12 -2.34 -8.08 4.65
CA TRP A 12 -1.98 -8.34 3.27
C TRP A 12 -0.50 -8.68 3.18
N ASP A 13 -0.22 -9.68 2.37
CA ASP A 13 1.14 -10.10 2.06
C ASP A 13 1.61 -9.32 0.83
N ILE A 14 2.41 -8.26 1.03
CA ILE A 14 3.02 -7.51 -0.07
C ILE A 14 4.33 -8.17 -0.47
N PHE A 15 4.44 -8.48 -1.76
CA PHE A 15 5.65 -8.99 -2.41
C PHE A 15 6.21 -7.94 -3.38
N ASN A 16 7.54 -7.79 -3.41
CA ASN A 16 8.23 -7.06 -4.48
C ASN A 16 8.73 -8.02 -5.58
N MET A 17 9.31 -7.48 -6.65
CA MET A 17 9.86 -8.30 -7.76
C MET A 17 11.03 -9.21 -7.36
N SER A 18 11.70 -8.92 -6.23
CA SER A 18 12.77 -9.76 -5.68
C SER A 18 12.23 -10.91 -4.83
N GLY A 19 10.91 -10.95 -4.58
CA GLY A 19 10.28 -11.91 -3.68
C GLY A 19 10.36 -11.52 -2.20
N ASP A 20 10.80 -10.30 -1.88
CA ASP A 20 10.80 -9.82 -0.49
C ASP A 20 9.37 -9.63 0.00
N TYR A 21 9.15 -10.04 1.24
CA TYR A 21 7.86 -10.09 1.90
C TYR A 21 7.70 -8.97 2.92
N HIS A 22 6.54 -8.33 2.92
CA HIS A 22 6.16 -7.33 3.91
C HIS A 22 4.69 -7.41 4.29
N ASP A 23 4.42 -7.44 5.61
CA ASP A 23 3.07 -7.27 6.15
C ASP A 23 2.53 -5.86 5.87
N PHE A 24 1.33 -5.76 5.30
CA PHE A 24 0.56 -4.52 5.19
C PHE A 24 -0.81 -4.66 5.82
N LYS A 25 -1.29 -3.61 6.50
CA LYS A 25 -2.59 -3.63 7.16
C LYS A 25 -3.21 -2.24 7.19
N ILE A 26 -4.45 -2.11 6.75
CA ILE A 26 -5.27 -0.92 7.03
C ILE A 26 -5.93 -1.12 8.38
N LEU A 27 -5.74 -0.19 9.32
CA LEU A 27 -6.32 -0.28 10.67
C LEU A 27 -7.61 0.52 10.78
N GLN A 28 -7.67 1.68 10.13
CA GLN A 28 -8.82 2.56 10.12
C GLN A 28 -8.89 3.27 8.76
N LEU A 29 -10.06 3.24 8.12
CA LEU A 29 -10.36 4.01 6.92
C LEU A 29 -11.36 5.11 7.28
N ASN A 30 -11.01 6.36 7.02
CA ASN A 30 -11.84 7.53 7.32
C ASN A 30 -12.67 7.95 6.11
N THR A 31 -13.76 8.66 6.38
CA THR A 31 -14.53 9.37 5.35
C THR A 31 -13.60 10.29 4.54
N GLY A 32 -13.65 10.21 3.22
CA GLY A 32 -12.74 10.93 2.32
C GLY A 32 -11.47 10.17 1.95
N GLY A 33 -11.32 8.93 2.40
CA GLY A 33 -10.32 8.00 1.87
C GLY A 33 -8.97 8.00 2.59
N SER A 34 -8.74 8.89 3.55
CA SER A 34 -7.53 8.80 4.39
C SER A 34 -7.57 7.56 5.28
N PHE A 35 -6.42 6.94 5.53
CA PHE A 35 -6.33 5.77 6.40
C PHE A 35 -5.08 5.79 7.28
N THR A 36 -5.18 5.09 8.42
CA THR A 36 -4.03 4.68 9.24
C THR A 36 -3.82 3.18 9.08
N GLY A 37 -2.56 2.74 9.16
CA GLY A 37 -2.22 1.35 8.91
C GLY A 37 -0.88 0.95 9.47
N LYS A 38 -0.44 -0.26 9.12
CA LYS A 38 0.91 -0.75 9.37
C LYS A 38 1.56 -1.30 8.12
N PHE A 39 2.85 -1.07 7.96
CA PHE A 39 3.70 -1.73 6.98
C PHE A 39 4.97 -2.24 7.66
N SER A 40 5.26 -3.54 7.54
CA SER A 40 6.37 -4.20 8.26
C SER A 40 6.37 -3.88 9.76
N GLY A 41 5.18 -3.90 10.37
CA GLY A 41 4.96 -3.63 11.80
C GLY A 41 5.03 -2.15 12.24
N ARG A 42 5.37 -1.22 11.35
CA ARG A 42 5.44 0.23 11.66
C ARG A 42 4.19 0.96 11.20
N ASP A 43 3.82 2.00 11.92
CA ASP A 43 2.66 2.82 11.60
C ASP A 43 2.88 3.60 10.30
N ILE A 44 1.83 3.65 9.48
CA ILE A 44 1.78 4.41 8.22
C ILE A 44 0.47 5.20 8.15
N ASN A 45 0.49 6.26 7.35
CA ASN A 45 -0.70 6.97 6.92
C ASN A 45 -0.76 6.95 5.39
N GLY A 46 -1.97 6.93 4.85
CA GLY A 46 -2.17 6.90 3.42
C GLY A 46 -3.52 7.43 2.97
N LEU A 47 -3.73 7.37 1.65
CA LEU A 47 -4.96 7.75 0.98
C LEU A 47 -5.42 6.59 0.11
N TYR A 48 -6.73 6.39 0.09
CA TYR A 48 -7.43 5.44 -0.76
C TYR A 48 -8.59 6.14 -1.46
N ASN A 49 -8.67 6.01 -2.78
CA ASN A 49 -9.76 6.56 -3.57
C ASN A 49 -10.68 5.42 -4.05
N GLU A 50 -11.86 5.29 -3.45
CA GLU A 50 -12.83 4.24 -3.76
C GLU A 50 -13.35 4.23 -5.21
N ASN A 51 -13.27 5.38 -5.88
CA ASN A 51 -13.75 5.54 -7.25
C ASN A 51 -12.73 5.01 -8.26
N SER A 52 -11.44 5.26 -8.02
CA SER A 52 -10.36 4.80 -8.90
C SER A 52 -9.65 3.54 -8.42
N GLY A 53 -9.85 3.14 -7.16
CA GLY A 53 -9.06 2.11 -6.48
C GLY A 53 -7.65 2.57 -6.11
N ASN A 54 -7.25 3.80 -6.40
CA ASN A 54 -5.88 4.27 -6.15
C ASN A 54 -5.57 4.26 -4.66
N ILE A 55 -4.39 3.76 -4.29
CA ILE A 55 -3.87 3.77 -2.92
C ILE A 55 -2.46 4.35 -2.91
N THR A 56 -2.20 5.23 -1.95
CA THR A 56 -0.87 5.80 -1.70
C THR A 56 -0.56 5.79 -0.21
N PHE A 57 0.68 5.53 0.15
CA PHE A 57 1.17 5.66 1.52
C PHE A 57 2.69 5.82 1.54
N GLU A 58 3.19 6.28 2.68
CA GLU A 58 4.63 6.40 2.91
C GLU A 58 5.06 5.53 4.09
N TYR A 59 6.21 4.89 3.94
CA TYR A 59 6.86 4.10 4.98
C TYR A 59 8.23 4.71 5.28
N ILE A 60 8.51 4.99 6.56
CA ILE A 60 9.76 5.60 7.01
C ILE A 60 10.56 4.55 7.80
N PRO A 61 11.41 3.74 7.14
CA PRO A 61 12.24 2.74 7.83
C PRO A 61 13.40 3.37 8.60
N SER A 62 13.84 4.56 8.19
CA SER A 62 15.03 5.22 8.70
C SER A 62 14.88 6.74 8.67
N VAL A 63 15.67 7.44 9.48
CA VAL A 63 15.70 8.92 9.52
C VAL A 63 16.23 9.55 8.22
N ILE A 64 16.93 8.78 7.39
CA ILE A 64 17.59 9.28 6.16
C ILE A 64 16.81 9.01 4.87
N TYR A 65 15.83 8.11 4.86
CA TYR A 65 15.02 7.83 3.67
C TYR A 65 13.61 7.33 4.01
N LYS A 66 12.70 7.57 3.08
CA LYS A 66 11.34 7.01 3.09
C LYS A 66 11.10 6.18 1.83
N VAL A 67 10.08 5.35 1.87
CA VAL A 67 9.56 4.58 0.74
C VAL A 67 8.16 5.09 0.45
N GLU A 68 7.95 5.61 -0.76
CA GLU A 68 6.64 6.07 -1.22
C GLU A 68 6.00 4.98 -2.07
N PHE A 69 4.79 4.57 -1.74
CA PHE A 69 4.01 3.58 -2.46
C PHE A 69 2.86 4.25 -3.22
N ASN A 70 2.65 3.84 -4.47
CA ASN A 70 1.50 4.21 -5.28
C ASN A 70 1.00 2.99 -6.05
N GLY A 71 -0.25 2.61 -5.84
CA GLY A 71 -0.84 1.46 -6.52
C GLY A 71 -2.34 1.57 -6.65
N TYR A 72 -2.96 0.43 -6.95
CA TYR A 72 -4.39 0.29 -7.11
C TYR A 72 -4.87 -0.98 -6.42
N ILE A 73 -5.99 -0.89 -5.71
CA ILE A 73 -6.76 -2.03 -5.23
C ILE A 73 -7.93 -2.23 -6.19
N PHE A 74 -8.07 -3.45 -6.68
CA PHE A 74 -9.17 -3.85 -7.54
C PHE A 74 -9.67 -5.25 -7.15
N ILE A 75 -10.92 -5.50 -7.49
CA ILE A 75 -11.59 -6.79 -7.27
C ILE A 75 -11.45 -7.58 -8.56
N ASP A 76 -11.14 -8.87 -8.45
CA ASP A 76 -11.12 -9.74 -9.60
C ASP A 76 -12.54 -9.83 -10.22
N SER A 77 -12.62 -9.71 -11.54
CA SER A 77 -13.91 -9.70 -12.26
C SER A 77 -14.63 -11.04 -12.22
N THR A 78 -13.91 -12.13 -11.92
CA THR A 78 -14.40 -13.51 -11.86
C THR A 78 -14.56 -14.01 -10.42
N ASN A 79 -13.94 -13.35 -9.44
CA ASN A 79 -14.07 -13.66 -8.02
C ASN A 79 -14.22 -12.38 -7.19
N SER A 80 -15.45 -12.08 -6.77
CA SER A 80 -15.77 -10.87 -5.99
C SER A 80 -15.16 -10.83 -4.59
N ASP A 81 -14.69 -11.98 -4.08
CA ASP A 81 -14.07 -12.08 -2.77
C ASP A 81 -12.55 -11.90 -2.84
N MET A 82 -11.99 -11.88 -4.06
CA MET A 82 -10.56 -11.78 -4.31
C MET A 82 -10.16 -10.35 -4.64
N PHE A 83 -9.43 -9.72 -3.72
CA PHE A 83 -8.90 -8.38 -3.88
C PHE A 83 -7.42 -8.44 -4.19
N THR A 84 -7.02 -7.66 -5.18
CA THR A 84 -5.62 -7.54 -5.61
C THR A 84 -5.17 -6.11 -5.43
N MET A 85 -3.95 -5.94 -4.94
CA MET A 85 -3.25 -4.67 -4.87
C MET A 85 -1.97 -4.75 -5.69
N ALA A 86 -1.76 -3.83 -6.61
CA ALA A 86 -0.54 -3.77 -7.41
C ALA A 86 -0.12 -2.33 -7.67
N GLY A 87 1.19 -2.09 -7.78
CA GLY A 87 1.67 -0.74 -8.01
C GLY A 87 3.18 -0.64 -8.05
N LEU A 88 3.66 0.59 -7.85
CA LEU A 88 5.06 0.94 -7.80
C LEU A 88 5.41 1.56 -6.45
N TYR A 89 6.64 1.35 -6.02
CA TYR A 89 7.24 2.06 -4.90
C TYR A 89 8.60 2.62 -5.27
N LYS A 90 9.01 3.68 -4.60
CA LYS A 90 10.34 4.28 -4.77
C LYS A 90 10.93 4.69 -3.44
N ILE A 91 12.25 4.59 -3.35
CA ILE A 91 13.02 5.03 -2.19
C ILE A 91 13.40 6.50 -2.41
N VAL A 92 13.12 7.35 -1.44
CA VAL A 92 13.39 8.79 -1.49
C VAL A 92 14.26 9.19 -0.30
N SER A 93 15.42 9.79 -0.55
CA SER A 93 16.27 10.34 0.51
C SER A 93 15.62 11.59 1.14
N ILE A 94 15.65 11.66 2.48
CA ILE A 94 15.07 12.75 3.26
C ILE A 94 16.11 13.85 3.53
N GLN A 95 17.40 13.50 3.66
CA GLN A 95 18.46 14.45 3.98
C GLN A 95 19.50 14.60 2.86
N MET A 96 19.87 15.87 2.63
CA MET A 96 20.94 16.41 1.76
C MET A 96 20.59 16.78 0.31
N VAL A 97 19.95 15.93 -0.48
CA VAL A 97 19.28 16.29 -1.76
C VAL A 97 18.27 15.17 -2.00
N PRO A 98 16.99 15.43 -2.29
CA PRO A 98 16.05 14.38 -2.66
C PRO A 98 16.59 13.68 -3.92
N LYS A 99 17.10 12.47 -3.75
CA LYS A 99 17.43 11.59 -4.86
C LYS A 99 16.31 10.56 -4.90
N THR A 100 15.52 10.65 -5.96
CA THR A 100 14.50 9.65 -6.25
C THR A 100 15.22 8.39 -6.74
N GLY A 101 15.04 7.28 -6.03
CA GLY A 101 15.46 5.96 -6.50
C GLY A 101 14.62 5.48 -7.68
N ASN A 102 15.02 4.36 -8.27
CA ASN A 102 14.23 3.70 -9.31
C ASN A 102 12.87 3.26 -8.75
N GLU A 103 11.84 3.30 -9.59
CA GLU A 103 10.54 2.71 -9.29
C GLU A 103 10.64 1.18 -9.36
N ASN A 104 10.05 0.51 -8.37
CA ASN A 104 10.01 -0.93 -8.26
C ASN A 104 8.56 -1.39 -8.13
N ALA A 105 8.20 -2.51 -8.73
CA ALA A 105 6.84 -3.03 -8.64
C ALA A 105 6.60 -3.80 -7.34
N PHE A 106 5.36 -3.76 -6.88
CA PHE A 106 4.85 -4.59 -5.79
C PHE A 106 3.48 -5.18 -6.13
N PHE A 107 3.15 -6.27 -5.45
CA PHE A 107 1.90 -7.00 -5.60
C PHE A 107 1.45 -7.58 -4.25
N ALA A 108 0.14 -7.63 -4.03
CA ALA A 108 -0.48 -8.33 -2.90
C ALA A 108 -1.87 -8.83 -3.29
N GLN A 109 -2.32 -9.89 -2.63
CA GLN A 109 -3.64 -10.44 -2.85
C GLN A 109 -4.24 -10.95 -1.54
N ILE A 110 -5.54 -10.79 -1.38
CA ILE A 110 -6.28 -11.34 -0.24
C ILE A 110 -7.64 -11.85 -0.71
N ASN A 111 -8.13 -12.90 -0.05
CA ASN A 111 -9.45 -13.47 -0.29
C ASN A 111 -10.27 -13.42 1.01
N LEU A 112 -11.56 -13.09 0.91
CA LEU A 112 -12.51 -13.05 2.04
C LEU A 112 -13.14 -14.41 2.35
#